data_AF-A1BZH6-F1
#
_entry.id   AF-A1BZH6-F1
#
_cell.length_a   1.000
_cell.length_b   1.000
_cell.length_c   1.000
_cell.angle_alpha   90.00
_cell.angle_beta   90.00
_cell.angle_gamma   90.00
#
_symmetry.space_group_name_H-M   'P 1'
#
loop_
_entity.id
_entity.type
_entity.pdbx_description
1 polymer ?
#
loop_
_entity_poly.entity_id
_entity_poly.type
_entity_poly.pdbx_seq_one_letter_code
_entity_poly.pdbx_strand_id
1 'polypeptide(L)' 'MKNNLDQEEAIQIVKDYIKRLAETYEDKEYAAEVIERIYNEDTTCEDIDFILECKKLT' A
#
# COMPACT_ATOMS: atom_id res chain seq x y z
N MET A 1 -5.76 9.32 7.29
CA MET A 1 -6.47 8.12 6.78
C MET A 1 -7.94 8.14 7.21
N LYS A 2 -8.88 8.09 6.26
CA LYS A 2 -10.34 8.27 6.47
C LYS A 2 -11.19 6.97 6.38
N ASN A 3 -10.56 5.79 6.37
CA ASN A 3 -11.23 4.49 6.08
C ASN A 3 -11.09 3.41 7.17
N ASN A 4 -10.90 3.76 8.45
CA ASN A 4 -10.67 2.83 9.57
C ASN A 4 -9.42 1.93 9.49
N LEU A 5 -8.66 1.96 8.40
CA LEU A 5 -7.32 1.36 8.35
C LEU A 5 -6.39 2.17 9.24
N ASP A 6 -5.62 1.47 10.07
CA ASP A 6 -4.49 2.04 10.80
C ASP A 6 -3.27 2.19 9.88
N GLN A 7 -2.41 3.17 10.15
CA GLN A 7 -1.23 3.45 9.33
C GLN A 7 -0.30 2.23 9.28
N GLU A 8 -0.12 1.55 10.40
CA GLU A 8 0.69 0.34 10.52
C GLU A 8 0.07 -0.83 9.74
N GLU A 9 -1.26 -0.97 9.80
CA GLU A 9 -2.01 -1.97 9.03
C GLU A 9 -1.84 -1.75 7.53
N ALA A 10 -1.99 -0.50 7.06
CA ALA A 10 -1.81 -0.15 5.65
C ALA A 10 -0.40 -0.47 5.15
N ILE A 11 0.63 -0.11 5.93
CA ILE A 11 2.02 -0.42 5.59
C ILE A 11 2.25 -1.92 5.50
N GLN A 12 1.67 -2.70 6.44
CA GLN A 12 1.85 -4.15 6.46
C GLN A 12 1.22 -4.81 5.22
N ILE A 13 0.03 -4.36 4.82
CA ILE A 13 -0.65 -4.83 3.59
C ILE A 13 0.24 -4.61 2.35
N VAL A 14 0.80 -3.41 2.20
CA VAL A 14 1.65 -3.08 1.04
C VAL A 14 2.96 -3.87 1.08
N LYS A 15 3.55 -4.08 2.26
CA LYS A 15 4.74 -4.96 2.41
C LYS A 15 4.45 -6.40 2.02
N ASP A 16 3.29 -6.93 2.37
CA ASP A 16 2.90 -8.29 2.00
C ASP A 16 2.65 -8.41 0.49
N TYR A 17 2.07 -7.38 -0.14
CA TYR A 17 1.99 -7.27 -1.60
C TYR A 17 3.38 -7.32 -2.25
N ILE A 18 4.33 -6.48 -1.80
CA ILE A 18 5.70 -6.46 -2.34
C ILE A 18 6.37 -7.84 -2.25
N LYS A 19 6.15 -8.55 -1.15
CA LYS A 19 6.77 -9.84 -0.88
C LYS A 19 6.18 -10.99 -1.71
N ARG A 20 4.89 -10.95 -2.02
CA ARG A 20 4.16 -12.10 -2.56
C ARG A 20 3.64 -11.90 -3.99
N LEU A 21 3.32 -10.67 -4.36
CA LEU A 21 2.52 -10.35 -5.55
C LEU A 21 3.23 -9.39 -6.52
N ALA A 22 4.15 -8.55 -6.04
CA ALA A 22 4.88 -7.64 -6.92
C ALA A 22 5.90 -8.39 -7.79
N GLU A 23 5.57 -8.59 -9.07
CA GLU A 23 6.38 -9.35 -10.02
C GLU A 23 7.45 -8.47 -10.67
N THR A 24 7.10 -7.24 -11.01
CA THR A 24 7.98 -6.32 -11.75
C THR A 24 8.74 -5.38 -10.83
N TYR A 25 9.74 -4.69 -11.39
CA TYR A 25 10.41 -3.60 -10.69
C TYR A 25 9.46 -2.42 -10.46
N GLU A 26 8.64 -2.08 -11.47
CA GLU A 26 7.65 -1.01 -11.42
C GLU A 26 6.63 -1.23 -10.30
N ASP A 27 6.14 -2.46 -10.13
CA ASP A 27 5.20 -2.81 -9.03
C ASP A 27 5.82 -2.56 -7.64
N LYS A 28 7.11 -2.89 -7.49
CA LYS A 28 7.85 -2.72 -6.23
C LYS A 28 8.16 -1.27 -5.95
N GLU A 29 8.51 -0.51 -6.99
CA GLU A 29 8.76 0.92 -6.93
C GLU A 29 7.48 1.66 -6.53
N TYR A 30 6.36 1.40 -7.22
CA TYR A 30 5.08 1.98 -6.89
C TYR A 30 4.65 1.66 -5.46
N ALA A 31 4.73 0.41 -5.03
CA ALA A 31 4.39 0.01 -3.67
C ALA A 31 5.31 0.67 -2.60
N ALA A 32 6.58 0.93 -2.92
CA ALA A 32 7.47 1.67 -2.04
C ALA A 32 7.07 3.15 -1.91
N GLU A 33 6.69 3.79 -3.01
CA GLU A 33 6.16 5.16 -2.99
C GLU A 33 4.86 5.26 -2.19
N VAL A 34 3.96 4.28 -2.32
CA VAL A 34 2.72 4.22 -1.52
C VAL A 34 3.06 4.19 -0.03
N ILE A 35 4.06 3.39 0.38
CA ILE A 35 4.52 3.35 1.78
C ILE A 35 5.05 4.72 2.23
N GLU A 36 5.83 5.41 1.40
CA GLU A 36 6.33 6.75 1.71
C GLU A 36 5.18 7.76 1.88
N ARG A 37 4.19 7.74 0.98
CA ARG A 37 2.98 8.57 1.07
C ARG A 37 2.15 8.26 2.32
N ILE A 38 2.08 6.99 2.74
CA ILE A 38 1.47 6.61 4.03
C ILE A 38 2.23 7.22 5.22
N TYR A 39 3.56 7.19 5.22
CA TYR A 39 4.36 7.79 6.30
C TYR A 39 4.20 9.30 6.38
N ASN A 40 4.12 9.96 5.24
CA ASN A 40 3.99 11.43 5.16
C ASN A 40 2.54 11.92 5.34
N GLU A 41 1.59 11.02 5.60
CA GLU A 41 0.14 11.32 5.64
C GLU A 41 -0.40 11.96 4.35
N ASP A 42 0.31 11.77 3.24
CA ASP A 42 0.01 12.34 1.91
C ASP A 42 -0.65 11.30 0.99
N THR A 43 -1.36 10.33 1.58
CA THR A 43 -2.05 9.28 0.83
C THR A 43 -3.14 9.86 -0.05
N THR A 44 -3.12 9.50 -1.32
CA THR A 44 -4.15 9.83 -2.30
C THR A 44 -5.31 8.83 -2.26
N CYS A 45 -6.40 9.13 -2.98
CA CYS A 45 -7.48 8.14 -3.17
C CYS A 45 -7.00 6.89 -3.91
N GLU A 46 -6.11 7.05 -4.89
CA GLU A 46 -5.53 5.93 -5.66
C GLU A 46 -4.69 5.01 -4.76
N ASP A 47 -3.91 5.58 -3.84
CA ASP A 47 -3.14 4.80 -2.85
C ASP A 47 -4.10 3.99 -1.95
N ILE A 48 -5.21 4.59 -1.52
CA ILE A 48 -6.21 3.91 -0.68
C ILE A 48 -6.87 2.75 -1.45
N ASP A 49 -7.27 2.97 -2.69
CA ASP A 49 -7.88 1.92 -3.52
C ASP A 49 -6.89 0.76 -3.76
N PHE A 50 -5.63 1.08 -4.06
CA PHE A 50 -4.56 0.09 -4.18
C PHE A 50 -4.37 -0.74 -2.90
N ILE A 51 -4.32 -0.10 -1.72
CA ILE A 51 -4.19 -0.80 -0.43
C ILE A 51 -5.39 -1.71 -0.18
N LEU A 52 -6.60 -1.27 -0.50
CA LEU A 52 -7.82 -2.07 -0.37
C LEU A 52 -7.84 -3.26 -1.34
N GLU A 53 -7.31 -3.11 -2.54
CA GLU A 53 -7.12 -4.21 -3.48
C GLU A 53 -6.09 -5.21 -2.97
N CYS A 54 -4.94 -4.73 -2.49
CA CYS A 54 -3.92 -5.59 -1.87
C CYS A 54 -4.50 -6.41 -0.71
N LYS A 55 -5.32 -5.78 0.15
CA LYS A 55 -5.99 -6.44 1.30
C LYS A 55 -6.95 -7.57 0.89
N LYS A 56 -7.53 -7.52 -0.31
CA LYS A 56 -8.39 -8.60 -0.83
C LYS A 56 -7.59 -9.80 -1.32
N LEU A 57 -6.31 -9.60 -1.62
CA LEU A 57 -5.41 -10.59 -2.22
C LEU A 57 -4.49 -11.26 -1.20
N THR A 58 -4.42 -10.75 0.04
CA THR A 58 -3.65 -11.30 1.18
C THR A 58 -4.46 -12.19 2.11
#